data_AF-A0A5S5CV18-F1
#
_entry.id   AF-A0A5S5CV18-F1
#
_cell.length_a   1.000
_cell.length_b   1.000
_cell.length_c   1.000
_cell.angle_alpha   90.00
_cell.angle_beta   90.00
_cell.angle_gamma   90.00
#
_symmetry.space_group_name_H-M   'P 1'
#
loop_
_entity.id
_entity.type
_entity.pdbx_description
1 polymer ?
#
loop_
_entity_poly.entity_id
_entity_poly.type
_entity_poly.pdbx_seq_one_letter_code
_entity_poly.pdbx_strand_id
1 'polypeptide(L)'
;MVGVLAAVLLLLLLAGVVVWTVSVPQPRIAAGRLLPARERAWRERAVAAARWSAAHDEVDGVTRVLLRRVCPGPDGHPEVLEERVFDSFPAQDPMWEARFTEAMAGARFRCSYLNTEEGQA
;
A
#
# COMPACT_ATOMS: atom_id res chain seq x y z
N MET A 1 15.84 -14.73 38.46
CA MET A 1 15.41 -13.48 37.79
C MET A 1 16.05 -13.28 36.42
N VAL A 2 17.38 -13.32 36.29
CA VAL A 2 18.09 -13.09 35.02
C VAL A 2 17.66 -14.03 33.88
N GLY A 3 17.50 -15.33 34.17
CA GLY A 3 17.07 -16.31 33.15
C GLY A 3 15.63 -16.12 32.64
N VAL A 4 14.73 -15.62 33.49
CA VAL A 4 13.33 -15.33 33.09
C VAL A 4 13.28 -14.08 32.21
N LEU A 5 14.05 -13.05 32.57
CA LEU A 5 14.19 -11.84 31.75
C LEU A 5 14.78 -12.13 30.37
N ALA A 6 15.80 -13.00 30.29
CA ALA A 6 16.39 -13.40 29.02
C ALA A 6 15.41 -14.18 28.13
N ALA A 7 14.61 -15.08 28.70
CA ALA A 7 13.60 -15.85 27.95
C ALA A 7 12.47 -14.96 27.42
N VAL A 8 12.02 -13.98 28.21
CA VAL A 8 10.99 -13.01 27.78
C VAL A 8 11.53 -12.11 26.66
N LEU A 9 12.77 -11.63 26.77
CA LEU A 9 13.38 -10.78 25.74
C LEU A 9 13.54 -11.54 24.41
N LEU A 10 13.91 -12.82 24.47
CA LEU A 10 14.05 -13.68 23.29
C LEU A 10 12.69 -13.91 22.61
N LEU A 11 11.62 -14.14 23.38
CA LEU A 11 10.27 -14.28 22.85
C LEU A 11 9.78 -13.00 22.19
N LEU A 12 10.07 -11.84 22.78
CA LEU A 12 9.71 -10.54 22.21
C LEU A 12 10.47 -10.26 20.90
N LEU A 13 11.75 -10.61 20.83
CA LEU A 13 12.53 -10.50 19.60
C LEU A 13 12.02 -11.42 18.51
N LEU A 14 11.69 -12.68 18.83
CA LEU A 14 11.12 -13.63 17.88
C LEU A 14 9.74 -13.17 17.39
N ALA A 15 8.89 -12.68 18.29
CA ALA A 15 7.59 -12.13 17.93
C ALA A 15 7.75 -10.88 17.05
N GLY A 16 8.68 -9.98 17.36
CA GLY A 16 8.99 -8.81 16.56
C GLY A 16 9.48 -9.15 15.16
N VAL A 17 10.32 -10.19 15.02
CA VAL A 17 10.79 -10.69 13.72
C VAL A 17 9.64 -11.30 12.91
N VAL A 18 8.76 -12.08 13.53
CA VAL A 18 7.59 -12.67 12.84
C VAL A 18 6.65 -11.57 12.35
N VAL A 19 6.33 -10.60 13.19
CA VAL A 19 5.50 -9.45 12.81
C VAL A 19 6.16 -8.69 11.67
N TRP A 20 7.46 -8.38 11.77
CA TRP A 20 8.20 -7.72 10.69
C TRP A 20 8.15 -8.50 9.36
N THR A 21 8.32 -9.83 9.38
CA THR A 21 8.25 -10.64 8.15
C THR A 21 6.87 -10.72 7.52
N VAL A 22 5.80 -10.55 8.30
CA VAL A 22 4.41 -10.52 7.81
C VAL A 22 4.03 -9.12 7.32
N SER A 23 4.57 -8.07 7.96
CA SER A 23 4.31 -6.67 7.62
C SER A 23 5.10 -6.16 6.42
N VAL A 24 6.22 -6.78 6.06
CA VAL A 24 6.93 -6.47 4.81
C VAL A 24 6.09 -7.03 3.65
N PRO A 25 5.59 -6.20 2.72
CA PRO A 25 4.90 -6.70 1.55
C PRO A 25 5.83 -7.64 0.79
N GLN A 26 5.51 -8.93 0.80
CA GLN A 26 6.31 -9.91 0.09
C GLN A 26 6.32 -9.52 -1.39
N PRO A 27 7.51 -9.34 -2.01
CA PRO A 27 7.56 -9.24 -3.45
C PRO A 27 6.98 -10.55 -3.97
N ARG A 28 5.83 -10.48 -4.65
CA ARG A 28 5.35 -11.61 -5.44
C ARG A 28 6.43 -11.86 -6.47
N ILE A 29 7.32 -12.81 -6.19
CA ILE A 29 8.22 -13.37 -7.19
C ILE A 29 7.24 -14.01 -8.18
N ALA A 30 6.91 -13.24 -9.22
CA ALA A 30 6.14 -13.72 -10.34
C ALA A 30 6.97 -14.87 -10.93
N ALA A 31 6.61 -16.10 -10.58
CA ALA A 31 7.18 -17.30 -11.17
C ALA A 31 7.00 -17.12 -12.68
N GLY A 32 8.12 -16.91 -13.36
CA GLY A 32 8.19 -16.45 -14.73
C GLY A 32 7.66 -17.48 -15.70
N ARG A 33 6.33 -17.57 -15.83
CA ARG A 33 5.71 -18.05 -17.06
C ARG A 33 5.70 -16.87 -18.01
N LEU A 34 6.54 -16.91 -19.04
CA LEU A 34 6.51 -15.92 -20.12
C LEU A 34 5.08 -15.83 -20.65
N LEU A 35 4.41 -14.72 -20.36
CA LEU A 35 3.06 -14.45 -20.86
C LEU A 35 3.12 -14.45 -22.40
N PRO A 36 2.11 -15.04 -23.06
CA PRO A 36 1.91 -14.90 -24.51
C PRO A 36 2.07 -13.43 -24.94
N ALA A 37 2.61 -13.19 -26.14
CA ALA A 37 2.91 -11.83 -26.61
C ALA A 37 1.71 -10.87 -26.54
N ARG A 38 0.49 -11.39 -26.78
CA ARG A 38 -0.76 -10.62 -26.65
C ARG A 38 -1.04 -10.19 -25.21
N GLU A 39 -0.84 -11.08 -24.24
CA GLU A 39 -1.05 -10.78 -22.83
C GLU A 39 -0.01 -9.78 -22.31
N ARG A 40 1.25 -9.89 -22.77
CA ARG A 40 2.29 -8.89 -22.48
C ARG A 40 1.91 -7.51 -23.01
N ALA A 41 1.51 -7.41 -24.29
CA ALA A 41 1.11 -6.14 -24.88
C ALA A 41 -0.13 -5.54 -24.21
N TRP A 42 -1.10 -6.37 -23.82
CA TRP A 42 -2.24 -5.91 -23.02
C TRP A 42 -1.78 -5.39 -21.65
N ARG A 43 -0.87 -6.11 -20.99
CA ARG A 43 -0.35 -5.73 -19.67
C ARG A 43 0.42 -4.43 -19.70
N GLU A 44 1.30 -4.25 -20.68
CA GLU A 44 2.06 -3.01 -20.89
C GLU A 44 1.11 -1.81 -21.08
N ARG A 45 0.05 -1.98 -21.88
CA ARG A 45 -0.98 -0.94 -22.05
C ARG A 45 -1.74 -0.65 -20.76
N ALA A 46 -2.09 -1.67 -19.99
CA ALA A 46 -2.76 -1.50 -18.70
C ALA A 46 -1.89 -0.72 -17.70
N VAL A 47 -0.59 -1.06 -17.63
CA VAL A 47 0.39 -0.37 -16.78
C VAL A 47 0.62 1.08 -17.24
N ALA A 48 0.72 1.32 -18.55
CA ALA A 48 0.83 2.68 -19.10
C ALA A 48 -0.42 3.53 -18.84
N ALA A 49 -1.61 2.89 -18.83
CA ALA A 49 -2.87 3.53 -18.50
C ALA A 49 -3.13 3.65 -16.98
N ALA A 50 -2.21 3.18 -16.13
CA ALA A 50 -2.39 3.22 -14.68
C ALA A 50 -2.56 4.65 -14.18
N ARG A 51 -3.38 4.81 -13.13
CA ARG A 51 -3.68 6.11 -12.53
C ARG A 51 -3.54 6.07 -11.02
N TRP A 52 -3.09 7.18 -10.45
CA TRP A 52 -3.09 7.42 -9.01
C TRP A 52 -4.50 7.69 -8.52
N SER A 53 -4.90 7.01 -7.44
CA SER A 53 -6.14 7.20 -6.73
C SER A 53 -5.91 7.24 -5.22
N ALA A 54 -6.71 8.04 -4.52
CA ALA A 54 -6.70 8.08 -3.07
C ALA A 54 -7.47 6.89 -2.50
N ALA A 55 -6.91 6.24 -1.48
CA ALA A 55 -7.54 5.17 -0.73
C ALA A 55 -7.28 5.38 0.77
N HIS A 56 -7.94 4.59 1.60
CA HIS A 56 -7.59 4.50 3.01
C HIS A 56 -7.75 3.05 3.47
N ASP A 57 -7.07 2.72 4.55
CA ASP A 57 -7.33 1.53 5.34
C ASP A 57 -7.13 1.82 6.83
N GLU A 58 -7.54 0.87 7.65
CA GLU A 58 -7.23 0.85 9.07
C GLU A 58 -6.43 -0.42 9.36
N VAL A 59 -5.25 -0.26 9.95
CA VAL A 59 -4.37 -1.36 10.33
C VAL A 59 -3.87 -1.09 11.75
N ASP A 60 -4.07 -2.07 12.64
CA ASP A 60 -3.63 -2.02 14.04
C ASP A 60 -4.10 -0.74 14.79
N GLY A 61 -5.33 -0.31 14.53
CA GLY A 61 -5.92 0.89 15.15
C GLY A 61 -5.32 2.21 14.64
N VAL A 62 -4.62 2.19 13.50
CA VAL A 62 -4.12 3.36 12.79
C VAL A 62 -4.85 3.48 11.46
N THR A 63 -5.52 4.60 11.25
CA THR A 63 -6.04 4.99 9.94
C THR A 63 -4.88 5.47 9.08
N ARG A 64 -4.74 4.90 7.88
CA ARG A 64 -3.75 5.34 6.88
C ARG A 64 -4.48 5.83 5.65
N VAL A 65 -4.13 7.03 5.20
CA VAL A 65 -4.54 7.55 3.90
C VAL A 65 -3.43 7.23 2.91
N LEU A 66 -3.79 6.67 1.77
CA LEU A 66 -2.89 6.06 0.81
C LEU A 66 -3.06 6.70 -0.57
N LEU A 67 -1.98 6.75 -1.32
CA LEU A 67 -1.96 6.99 -2.76
C LEU A 67 -1.64 5.65 -3.43
N ARG A 68 -2.55 5.15 -4.26
CA ARG A 68 -2.35 3.89 -5.00
C ARG A 68 -2.29 4.17 -6.49
N ARG A 69 -1.25 3.70 -7.16
CA ARG A 69 -1.19 3.65 -8.62
C ARG A 69 -1.82 2.34 -9.07
N VAL A 70 -2.93 2.41 -9.77
CA VAL A 70 -3.78 1.24 -10.05
C VAL A 70 -3.98 1.07 -11.56
N CYS A 71 -3.96 -0.18 -12.03
CA CYS A 71 -4.39 -0.55 -13.38
C CYS A 71 -5.45 -1.65 -13.35
N PRO A 72 -6.20 -1.88 -14.44
CA PRO A 72 -7.05 -3.06 -14.56
C PRO A 72 -6.21 -4.34 -14.53
N GLY A 73 -6.58 -5.29 -13.67
CA GLY A 73 -6.05 -6.63 -13.61
C GLY A 73 -6.62 -7.54 -14.71
N PRO A 74 -6.00 -8.69 -14.97
CA PRO A 74 -6.41 -9.61 -16.04
C PRO A 74 -7.80 -10.23 -15.81
N ASP A 75 -8.24 -10.26 -14.55
CA ASP A 75 -9.56 -10.67 -14.07
C ASP A 75 -10.58 -9.52 -14.04
N GLY A 76 -10.19 -8.31 -14.43
CA GLY A 76 -11.01 -7.10 -14.35
C GLY A 76 -11.02 -6.44 -12.97
N HIS A 77 -10.36 -7.03 -11.97
CA HIS A 77 -10.20 -6.39 -10.66
C HIS A 77 -9.05 -5.38 -10.68
N PRO A 78 -9.15 -4.27 -9.91
CA PRO A 78 -8.06 -3.30 -9.86
C PRO A 78 -6.80 -3.92 -9.25
N GLU A 79 -5.67 -3.77 -9.93
CA GLU A 79 -4.36 -4.17 -9.44
C GLU A 79 -3.54 -2.95 -9.05
N VAL A 80 -3.05 -2.96 -7.81
CA VAL A 80 -2.19 -1.91 -7.27
C VAL A 80 -0.74 -2.18 -7.71
N LEU A 81 -0.20 -1.28 -8.53
CA LEU A 81 1.18 -1.32 -9.01
C LEU A 81 2.14 -0.66 -8.03
N GLU A 82 1.68 0.39 -7.35
CA GLU A 82 2.44 1.13 -6.37
C GLU A 82 1.52 1.67 -5.27
N GLU A 83 2.00 1.70 -4.04
CA GLU A 83 1.30 2.26 -2.88
C GLU A 83 2.23 3.16 -2.08
N ARG A 84 1.72 4.32 -1.66
CA ARG A 84 2.42 5.28 -0.81
C ARG A 84 1.51 5.72 0.31
N VAL A 85 2.02 5.79 1.54
CA VAL A 85 1.29 6.42 2.65
C VAL A 85 1.36 7.93 2.48
N PHE A 86 0.20 8.58 2.49
CA PHE A 86 0.05 10.03 2.44
C PHE A 86 0.03 10.63 3.86
N ASP A 87 -0.79 10.05 4.73
CA ASP A 87 -0.89 10.45 6.14
C ASP A 87 -1.34 9.25 7.00
N SER A 88 -1.08 9.31 8.30
CA SER A 88 -1.50 8.29 9.27
C SER A 88 -1.84 8.90 10.63
N PHE A 89 -2.92 8.42 11.24
CA PHE A 89 -3.36 8.87 12.56
C PHE A 89 -4.15 7.80 13.30
N PRO A 90 -4.25 7.86 14.64
CA PRO A 90 -4.99 6.87 15.42
C PRO A 90 -6.46 6.79 14.98
N ALA A 91 -6.99 5.59 14.84
CA ALA A 91 -8.41 5.38 14.51
C ALA A 91 -9.35 5.87 15.63
N GLN A 92 -8.84 5.95 16.87
CA GLN A 92 -9.56 6.43 18.04
C GLN A 92 -9.29 7.92 18.35
N ASP A 93 -8.69 8.67 17.41
CA ASP A 93 -8.46 10.10 17.59
C ASP A 93 -9.80 10.85 17.76
N PRO A 94 -10.01 11.65 18.82
CA PRO A 94 -11.24 12.43 18.97
C PRO A 94 -11.52 13.39 17.81
N MET A 95 -10.47 13.79 17.07
CA MET A 95 -10.53 14.64 15.88
C MET A 95 -10.47 13.84 14.57
N TRP A 96 -10.70 12.52 14.62
CA TRP A 96 -10.57 11.62 13.48
C TRP A 96 -11.28 12.12 12.22
N GLU A 97 -12.54 12.54 12.32
CA GLU A 97 -13.34 12.97 11.16
C GLU A 97 -12.71 14.17 10.43
N ALA A 98 -12.23 15.15 11.20
CA ALA A 98 -11.59 16.35 10.65
C ALA A 98 -10.26 15.98 9.96
N ARG A 99 -9.42 15.19 10.64
CA ARG A 99 -8.13 14.73 10.11
C ARG A 99 -8.30 13.86 8.87
N PHE A 100 -9.26 12.95 8.89
CA PHE A 100 -9.57 12.08 7.76
C PHE A 100 -10.06 12.87 6.55
N THR A 101 -10.97 13.81 6.76
CA THR A 101 -11.48 14.66 5.67
C THR A 101 -10.37 15.49 5.04
N GLU A 102 -9.53 16.10 5.87
CA GLU A 102 -8.38 16.90 5.41
C GLU A 102 -7.35 16.03 4.66
N ALA A 103 -6.95 14.89 5.25
CA ALA A 103 -6.00 13.97 4.66
C ALA A 103 -6.51 13.40 3.33
N MET A 104 -7.80 13.02 3.25
CA MET A 104 -8.40 12.53 2.00
C MET A 104 -8.49 13.62 0.93
N ALA A 105 -8.80 14.87 1.30
CA ALA A 105 -8.79 16.00 0.37
C ALA A 105 -7.38 16.24 -0.19
N GLY A 106 -6.37 16.26 0.68
CA GLY A 106 -4.96 16.38 0.32
C GLY A 106 -4.48 15.23 -0.59
N ALA A 107 -4.86 13.99 -0.26
CA ALA A 107 -4.52 12.82 -1.05
C ALA A 107 -5.14 12.87 -2.47
N ARG A 108 -6.40 13.27 -2.58
CA ARG A 108 -7.08 13.45 -3.88
C ARG A 108 -6.41 14.53 -4.72
N PHE A 109 -6.09 15.68 -4.11
CA PHE A 109 -5.34 16.74 -4.76
C PHE A 109 -3.98 16.24 -5.27
N ARG A 110 -3.22 15.53 -4.42
CA ARG A 110 -1.93 14.96 -4.78
C ARG A 110 -2.04 13.93 -5.92
N CYS A 111 -3.06 13.08 -5.92
CA CYS A 111 -3.30 12.14 -7.02
C CYS A 111 -3.58 12.88 -8.34
N SER A 112 -4.38 13.95 -8.32
CA SER A 112 -4.63 14.77 -9.52
C SER A 112 -3.34 15.35 -10.09
N TYR A 113 -2.47 15.85 -9.21
CA TYR A 113 -1.16 16.38 -9.59
C TYR A 113 -0.27 15.29 -10.21
N LEU A 114 -0.10 14.15 -9.53
CA LEU A 114 0.70 13.02 -10.03
C LEU A 114 0.22 12.50 -11.38
N ASN A 115 -1.10 12.37 -11.56
CA ASN A 115 -1.69 11.95 -12.85
C ASN A 115 -1.45 12.97 -13.96
N THR A 116 -1.28 14.25 -13.64
CA THR A 116 -0.98 15.31 -14.61
C THR A 116 0.49 15.26 -15.02
N GLU A 117 1.41 15.13 -14.06
CA GLU A 117 2.84 15.02 -14.34
C GLU A 117 3.18 13.73 -15.10
N GLU A 118 2.69 12.58 -14.64
CA GLU A 118 2.96 11.30 -15.30
C GLU A 118 2.20 11.13 -16.62
N GLY A 119 1.10 11.85 -16.82
CA GLY A 119 0.35 11.85 -18.09
C GLY A 119 1.00 12.69 -19.19
N GLN A 120 1.99 13.53 -18.86
CA GLN A 120 2.75 14.34 -19.81
C GLN A 120 4.10 13.72 -20.22
N ALA A 121 4.49 12.61 -19.58
CA ALA A 121 5.71 11.86 -19.88
C ALA A 121 5.47 10.75 -20.92
#